data_AF-A0A3D1K996-F1
#
_entry.id   AF-A0A3D1K996-F1
#
_cell.length_a   1.000
_cell.length_b   1.000
_cell.length_c   1.000
_cell.angle_alpha   90.00
_cell.angle_beta   90.00
_cell.angle_gamma   90.00
#
_symmetry.space_group_name_H-M   'P 1'
#
loop_
_entity.id
_entity.type
_entity.pdbx_description
1 polymer ?
#
loop_
_entity_poly.entity_id
_entity_poly.type
_entity_poly.pdbx_seq_one_letter_code
_entity_poly.pdbx_strand_id
1 'polypeptide(L)'
;MTNKEIIEKIYKLNMLLRDKNGQMAAVLERSTIPLIEHDRPLASATRGELMGIAGIGGAMADLILRVIKGEHVYDIAKSVPKYKRREKWEIECLKSGASSRI
;
A
#
# COMPACT_ATOMS: atom_id res chain seq x y z
N MET A 1 -10.00 -17.28 4.23
CA MET A 1 -9.39 -17.10 2.91
C MET A 1 -8.08 -17.86 2.86
N THR A 2 -7.74 -18.42 1.71
CA THR A 2 -6.43 -19.02 1.44
C THR A 2 -5.39 -17.94 1.11
N ASN A 3 -4.09 -18.27 1.21
CA ASN A 3 -3.02 -17.36 0.78
C ASN A 3 -3.21 -16.93 -0.68
N LYS A 4 -3.61 -17.86 -1.55
CA LYS A 4 -3.87 -17.58 -2.97
C LYS A 4 -4.97 -16.53 -3.16
N GLU A 5 -6.10 -16.65 -2.46
CA GLU A 5 -7.18 -15.65 -2.52
C GLU A 5 -6.74 -14.27 -2.01
N ILE A 6 -5.93 -14.25 -0.94
CA ILE A 6 -5.39 -13.00 -0.39
C ILE A 6 -4.47 -12.33 -1.42
N ILE A 7 -3.56 -13.09 -2.04
CA ILE A 7 -2.66 -12.60 -3.08
C ILE A 7 -3.43 -12.09 -4.30
N GLU A 8 -4.45 -12.81 -4.77
CA GLU A 8 -5.30 -12.36 -5.87
C GLU A 8 -6.03 -11.04 -5.55
N LYS A 9 -6.53 -10.89 -4.32
CA LYS A 9 -7.16 -9.64 -3.86
C LYS A 9 -6.14 -8.50 -3.77
N ILE A 10 -4.93 -8.78 -3.29
CA ILE A 10 -3.83 -7.81 -3.26
C ILE A 10 -3.46 -7.37 -4.68
N TYR A 11 -3.39 -8.29 -5.63
CA TYR A 11 -3.13 -7.97 -7.04
C TYR A 11 -4.22 -7.09 -7.65
N LYS A 12 -5.50 -7.42 -7.40
CA LYS A 12 -6.64 -6.58 -7.80
C LYS A 12 -6.56 -5.18 -7.18
N LEU A 13 -6.24 -5.09 -5.89
CA LEU A 13 -6.04 -3.81 -5.21
C LEU A 13 -4.89 -3.01 -5.86
N ASN A 14 -3.78 -3.66 -6.22
CA ASN A 14 -2.67 -3.02 -6.92
C ASN A 14 -3.13 -2.37 -8.24
N MET A 15 -3.88 -3.11 -9.06
CA MET A 15 -4.42 -2.58 -10.31
C MET A 15 -5.32 -1.36 -10.09
N LEU A 16 -6.18 -1.38 -9.07
CA LEU A 16 -7.03 -0.23 -8.73
C LEU A 16 -6.24 0.98 -8.23
N LEU A 17 -5.10 0.74 -7.58
CA LEU A 17 -4.25 1.80 -7.06
C LEU A 17 -3.31 2.39 -8.11
N ARG A 18 -2.99 1.68 -9.21
CA ARG A 18 -2.07 2.19 -10.25
C ARG A 18 -2.45 3.57 -10.77
N ASP A 19 -3.73 3.78 -11.07
CA ASP A 19 -4.23 5.06 -11.61
C ASP A 19 -4.48 6.12 -10.52
N LYS A 20 -4.69 5.69 -9.27
CA LYS A 20 -5.06 6.57 -8.15
C LYS A 20 -3.83 7.07 -7.36
N ASN A 21 -2.90 6.16 -7.13
CA ASN A 21 -1.72 6.33 -6.29
C ASN A 21 -0.62 5.37 -6.77
N GLY A 22 -0.01 5.70 -7.91
CA GLY A 22 1.03 4.88 -8.54
C GLY A 22 2.23 4.60 -7.64
N GLN A 23 2.56 5.48 -6.69
CA GLN A 23 3.62 5.23 -5.72
C GLN A 23 3.25 4.07 -4.78
N MET A 24 2.04 4.07 -4.23
CA MET A 24 1.56 2.97 -3.38
C MET A 24 1.44 1.67 -4.17
N ALA A 25 0.94 1.73 -5.40
CA ALA A 25 0.88 0.58 -6.30
C ALA A 25 2.27 -0.03 -6.56
N ALA A 26 3.27 0.80 -6.86
CA ALA A 26 4.64 0.34 -7.07
C ALA A 26 5.26 -0.29 -5.81
N VAL A 27 4.93 0.21 -4.61
CA VAL A 27 5.35 -0.43 -3.36
C VAL A 27 4.69 -1.80 -3.22
N LEU A 28 3.38 -1.89 -3.47
CA LEU A 28 2.62 -3.13 -3.33
C LEU A 28 3.10 -4.21 -4.31
N GLU A 29 3.41 -3.82 -5.53
CA GLU A 29 4.00 -4.67 -6.56
C GLU A 29 5.32 -5.27 -6.11
N ARG A 30 6.24 -4.45 -5.56
CA ARG A 30 7.53 -4.94 -5.02
C ARG A 30 7.36 -5.90 -3.84
N SER A 31 6.34 -5.69 -3.00
CA SER A 31 6.05 -6.57 -1.87
C SER A 31 5.34 -7.88 -2.25
N THR A 32 4.89 -8.03 -3.50
CA THR A 32 4.08 -9.19 -3.91
C THR A 32 4.89 -10.50 -3.91
N ILE A 33 6.12 -10.49 -4.39
CA ILE A 33 6.99 -11.69 -4.36
C ILE A 33 7.28 -12.12 -2.91
N PRO A 34 7.76 -11.23 -2.01
CA PRO A 34 7.94 -11.56 -0.60
C PRO A 34 6.67 -12.07 0.12
N LEU A 35 5.48 -11.60 -0.29
CA LEU A 35 4.20 -12.09 0.25
C LEU A 35 3.86 -13.50 -0.23
N ILE A 36 4.19 -13.82 -1.49
CA ILE A 36 4.00 -15.16 -2.07
C ILE A 36 4.95 -16.16 -1.39
N GLU A 37 6.20 -15.76 -1.18
CA GLU A 37 7.24 -16.57 -0.54
C GLU A 37 7.06 -16.67 0.99
N HIS A 38 6.03 -16.05 1.56
CA HIS A 38 5.80 -16.09 2.99
C HIS A 38 5.30 -17.48 3.41
N ASP A 39 6.13 -18.20 4.18
CA ASP A 39 5.88 -19.59 4.60
C ASP A 39 4.65 -19.76 5.50
N ARG A 40 4.21 -18.67 6.16
CA ARG A 40 3.08 -18.73 7.10
C ARG A 40 1.75 -18.42 6.42
N PRO A 41 0.63 -18.91 6.97
CA PRO A 41 -0.70 -18.50 6.53
C PRO A 41 -0.88 -16.99 6.68
N LEU A 42 -1.07 -16.27 5.58
CA LEU A 42 -1.32 -14.83 5.56
C LEU A 42 -2.63 -14.49 6.27
N ALA A 43 -3.58 -15.43 6.32
CA ALA A 43 -4.85 -15.27 7.01
C ALA A 43 -4.71 -15.00 8.52
N SER A 44 -3.63 -15.47 9.13
CA SER A 44 -3.31 -15.24 10.55
C SER A 44 -2.22 -14.20 10.77
N ALA A 45 -1.71 -13.58 9.71
CA ALA A 45 -0.59 -12.65 9.81
C ALA A 45 -0.99 -11.42 10.62
N THR A 46 -0.15 -11.08 11.59
CA THR A 46 -0.26 -9.86 12.37
C THR A 46 0.32 -8.67 11.61
N ARG A 47 -0.03 -7.46 12.04
CA ARG A 47 0.57 -6.22 11.51
C ARG A 47 2.09 -6.25 11.57
N GLY A 48 2.64 -6.74 12.70
CA GLY A 48 4.08 -6.81 12.93
C GLY A 48 4.77 -7.79 11.99
N GLU A 49 4.18 -8.98 11.80
CA GLU A 49 4.71 -9.98 10.84
C GLU A 49 4.73 -9.43 9.41
N LEU A 50 3.65 -8.76 8.98
CA LEU A 50 3.60 -8.14 7.66
C LEU A 50 4.66 -7.04 7.49
N MET A 51 4.88 -6.20 8.51
CA MET A 51 5.94 -5.18 8.48
C MET A 51 7.36 -5.76 8.48
N GLY A 52 7.53 -7.02 8.90
CA GLY A 52 8.79 -7.75 8.80
C GLY A 52 9.13 -8.19 7.36
N ILE A 53 8.15 -8.14 6.45
CA ILE A 53 8.35 -8.49 5.04
C ILE A 53 8.99 -7.31 4.31
N ALA A 54 10.03 -7.61 3.52
CA ALA A 54 10.77 -6.61 2.76
C ALA A 54 9.83 -5.78 1.87
N GLY A 55 9.93 -4.45 2.01
CA GLY A 55 9.12 -3.50 1.23
C GLY A 55 7.73 -3.20 1.80
N ILE A 56 7.31 -3.82 2.90
CA ILE A 56 6.03 -3.55 3.56
C ILE A 56 6.23 -2.57 4.72
N GLY A 57 5.91 -1.30 4.47
CA GLY A 57 5.81 -0.29 5.53
C GLY A 57 4.47 -0.37 6.29
N GLY A 58 4.34 0.41 7.37
CA GLY A 58 3.14 0.39 8.22
C GLY A 58 1.83 0.62 7.47
N ALA A 59 1.77 1.64 6.61
CA ALA A 59 0.57 1.91 5.80
C ALA A 59 0.21 0.76 4.84
N MET A 60 1.21 0.02 4.35
CA MET A 60 0.98 -1.12 3.46
C MET A 60 0.48 -2.33 4.25
N ALA A 61 1.09 -2.60 5.41
CA ALA A 61 0.62 -3.64 6.31
C ALA A 61 -0.84 -3.42 6.71
N ASP A 62 -1.24 -2.17 6.96
CA ASP A 62 -2.62 -1.81 7.28
C ASP A 62 -3.60 -2.10 6.13
N LEU A 63 -3.20 -1.85 4.87
CA LEU A 63 -4.01 -2.18 3.69
C LEU A 63 -4.12 -3.70 3.48
N ILE A 64 -3.01 -4.43 3.63
CA ILE A 64 -2.99 -5.89 3.48
C ILE A 64 -3.83 -6.55 4.57
N LEU A 65 -3.77 -6.06 5.81
CA LEU A 65 -4.63 -6.54 6.90
C LEU A 65 -6.11 -6.35 6.61
N ARG A 66 -6.50 -5.26 5.96
CA ARG A 66 -7.91 -5.06 5.55
C ARG A 66 -8.35 -6.09 4.52
N VAL A 67 -7.47 -6.41 3.56
CA VAL A 67 -7.71 -7.51 2.61
C VAL A 67 -7.85 -8.84 3.35
N ILE A 68 -6.95 -9.15 4.29
CA ILE A 68 -6.98 -10.37 5.11
C ILE A 68 -8.26 -10.47 5.95
N LYS A 69 -8.73 -9.34 6.50
CA LYS A 69 -10.00 -9.24 7.25
C LYS A 69 -11.24 -9.39 6.38
N GLY A 70 -11.08 -9.52 5.06
CA GLY A 70 -12.18 -9.78 4.13
C GLY A 70 -12.85 -8.53 3.57
N GLU A 71 -12.29 -7.34 3.81
CA GLU A 71 -12.84 -6.11 3.24
C GLU A 71 -12.73 -6.11 1.71
N HIS A 72 -13.72 -5.49 1.04
CA HIS A 72 -13.78 -5.49 -0.41
C HIS A 72 -12.71 -4.56 -1.01
N VAL A 73 -11.99 -5.03 -2.04
CA VAL A 73 -10.85 -4.30 -2.62
C VAL A 73 -11.19 -2.90 -3.14
N TYR A 74 -12.41 -2.70 -3.67
CA TYR A 74 -12.88 -1.38 -4.11
C TYR A 74 -13.06 -0.39 -2.95
N ASP A 75 -13.50 -0.85 -1.78
CA ASP A 75 -13.70 0.02 -0.61
C ASP A 75 -12.36 0.42 0.02
N ILE A 76 -11.44 -0.54 0.07
CA ILE A 76 -10.04 -0.27 0.42
C ILE A 76 -9.46 0.76 -0.56
N ALA A 77 -9.57 0.53 -1.87
CA ALA A 77 -9.04 1.45 -2.88
C ALA A 77 -9.66 2.85 -2.79
N LYS A 78 -10.95 2.98 -2.47
CA LYS A 78 -11.63 4.27 -2.24
C LYS A 78 -11.04 5.04 -1.06
N SER A 79 -10.69 4.34 0.03
CA SER A 79 -10.11 4.96 1.23
C SER A 79 -8.66 5.45 1.06
N VAL A 80 -7.90 4.92 0.11
CA VAL A 80 -6.51 5.35 -0.14
C VAL A 80 -6.53 6.75 -0.78
N PRO A 81 -5.83 7.76 -0.22
CA PRO A 81 -5.81 9.09 -0.80
C PRO A 81 -5.17 9.07 -2.19
N LYS A 82 -5.71 9.88 -3.11
CA LYS A 82 -5.05 10.14 -4.40
C LYS A 82 -3.67 10.72 -4.13
N TYR A 83 -2.67 10.25 -4.87
CA TYR A 83 -1.34 10.83 -4.77
C TYR A 83 -1.38 12.26 -5.29
N LYS A 84 -1.25 13.24 -4.39
CA LYS A 84 -1.00 14.62 -4.78
C LYS A 84 0.47 14.74 -5.13
N ARG A 85 0.78 14.71 -6.42
CA ARG A 85 2.10 15.09 -6.91
C ARG A 85 2.31 16.54 -6.49
N ARG A 86 3.18 16.79 -5.51
CA ARG A 86 3.59 18.15 -5.17
C ARG A 86 4.29 18.75 -6.38
N GLU A 87 3.94 19.98 -6.71
CA GLU A 87 4.59 20.67 -7.81
C GLU A 87 6.03 21.00 -7.42
N LYS A 88 6.92 21.09 -8.43
CA LYS A 88 8.35 21.27 -8.19
C LYS A 88 8.65 22.52 -7.34
N TRP A 89 7.89 23.59 -7.55
CA TRP A 89 8.03 24.83 -6.79
C TRP A 89 7.64 24.66 -5.31
N GLU A 90 6.63 23.86 -4.98
CA GLU A 90 6.26 23.58 -3.58
C GLU A 90 7.39 22.86 -2.84
N ILE A 91 8.08 21.95 -3.53
CA ILE A 91 9.22 21.21 -3.00
C ILE A 91 10.42 22.14 -2.79
N GLU A 92 10.68 23.05 -3.73
CA GLU A 92 11.74 24.05 -3.63
C GLU A 92 11.47 25.04 -2.48
N CYS A 93 10.25 25.58 -2.35
CA CYS A 93 9.88 26.48 -1.25
C CYS A 93 10.07 25.83 0.14
N LEU A 94 9.71 24.55 0.28
CA LEU A 94 9.92 23.80 1.52
C LEU A 94 11.40 23.57 1.85
N LYS A 95 12.23 23.31 0.85
CA LYS A 95 13.69 23.16 1.04
C LYS A 95 14.38 24.48 1.37
N SER A 96 13.86 25.58 0.84
CA SER A 96 14.37 26.93 1.10
C SER A 96 13.88 27.53 2.42
N GLY A 97 13.04 26.83 3.19
CA GLY A 97 12.47 27.36 4.45
C GLY A 97 11.51 28.54 4.24
N ALA A 98 11.11 28.82 3.00
CA ALA A 98 10.16 29.86 2.68
C ALA A 98 8.76 29.38 3.05
N SER A 99 8.31 29.75 4.25
CA SER A 99 6.92 29.55 4.69
C SER A 99 6.01 30.27 3.70
N SER A 100 5.31 29.53 2.85
CA SER A 100 4.26 30.06 2.00
C SER A 100 3.06 30.42 2.88
N ARG A 101 3.12 31.57 3.55
CA ARG A 101 1.91 32.24 4.04
C ARG A 101 1.26 32.89 2.82
N ILE A 102 0.15 32.29 2.40
CA ILE A 102 -0.91 32.96 1.65
C ILE A 102 -1.44 34.11 2.52
#